data_AF-A0A0K1HPD9-F1
#
_entry.id   AF-A0A0K1HPD9-F1
#
_cell.length_a   1.000
_cell.length_b   1.000
_cell.length_c   1.000
_cell.angle_alpha   90.00
_cell.angle_beta   90.00
_cell.angle_gamma   90.00
#
_symmetry.space_group_name_H-M   'P 1'
#
loop_
_entity.id
_entity.type
_entity.pdbx_description
1 polymer ?
#
loop_
_entity_poly.entity_id
_entity_poly.type
_entity_poly.pdbx_seq_one_letter_code
_entity_poly.pdbx_strand_id
1 'polypeptide(L)'
;MPFFLSTDFTVVLFYHNLEFIKIAYFIFFFLALSVILFFASFFIIFQQEDIEKISAYECGFQPFEDTRVKFDVRYYLVGILFLIFDLEIMFLFPWSVAFLEMGLFSYFVIFVFIGLLFVAFFYEWFKGALLWE
;
A
#
# COMPACT_ATOMS: atom_id res chain seq x y z
N MET A 1 -22.32 43.42 10.98
CA MET A 1 -22.02 43.85 9.60
C MET A 1 -22.11 42.61 8.72
N PRO A 2 -22.96 42.60 7.68
CA PRO A 2 -23.56 41.37 7.18
C PRO A 2 -22.86 40.81 5.92
N PHE A 3 -23.21 39.56 5.58
CA PHE A 3 -23.20 38.99 4.22
C PHE A 3 -21.89 38.38 3.68
N PHE A 4 -21.48 37.21 4.19
CA PHE A 4 -20.43 36.34 3.61
C PHE A 4 -20.60 34.85 4.06
N LEU A 5 -21.78 34.25 3.88
CA LEU A 5 -22.01 32.85 4.34
C LEU A 5 -22.89 31.99 3.43
N SER A 6 -23.01 32.30 2.13
CA SER A 6 -23.75 31.43 1.19
C SER A 6 -23.08 31.21 -0.17
N THR A 7 -21.92 31.83 -0.44
CA THR A 7 -21.15 31.64 -1.68
C THR A 7 -19.96 30.69 -1.54
N ASP A 8 -19.67 30.20 -0.32
CA ASP A 8 -18.37 29.56 -0.04
C ASP A 8 -18.41 28.03 -0.02
N PHE A 9 -19.55 27.39 0.19
CA PHE A 9 -19.63 25.92 0.23
C PHE A 9 -19.56 25.27 -1.16
N THR A 10 -20.26 25.83 -2.14
CA THR A 10 -20.22 25.35 -3.54
C THR A 10 -18.86 25.59 -4.18
N VAL A 11 -18.20 26.70 -3.85
CA VAL A 11 -16.84 27.02 -4.32
C VAL A 11 -15.79 26.09 -3.69
N VAL A 12 -15.88 25.80 -2.39
CA VAL A 12 -14.99 24.84 -1.72
C VAL A 12 -15.19 23.42 -2.26
N LEU A 13 -16.44 22.96 -2.42
CA LEU A 13 -16.72 21.67 -3.05
C LEU A 13 -16.22 21.61 -4.49
N PHE A 14 -16.39 22.68 -5.25
CA PHE A 14 -15.86 22.77 -6.62
C PHE A 14 -14.33 22.69 -6.64
N TYR A 15 -13.64 23.41 -5.75
CA TYR A 15 -12.18 23.35 -5.63
C TYR A 15 -11.69 21.95 -5.23
N HIS A 16 -12.34 21.31 -4.26
CA HIS A 16 -12.03 19.95 -3.85
C HIS A 16 -12.24 18.92 -4.98
N ASN A 17 -13.33 19.05 -5.74
CA ASN A 17 -13.58 18.25 -6.93
C ASN A 17 -12.49 18.45 -7.99
N LEU A 18 -12.01 19.69 -8.18
CA LEU A 18 -10.91 19.98 -9.09
C LEU A 18 -9.59 19.32 -8.65
N GLU A 19 -9.29 19.28 -7.34
CA GLU A 19 -8.08 18.59 -6.85
C GLU A 19 -8.13 17.08 -7.16
N PHE A 20 -9.27 16.41 -6.95
CA PHE A 20 -9.40 15.01 -7.34
C PHE A 20 -9.30 14.80 -8.84
N ILE A 21 -9.86 15.69 -9.65
CA ILE A 21 -9.74 15.63 -11.11
C ILE A 21 -8.27 15.77 -11.54
N LYS A 22 -7.49 16.65 -10.90
CA LYS A 22 -6.04 16.79 -11.17
C LYS A 22 -5.29 15.51 -10.82
N ILE A 23 -5.57 14.90 -9.66
CA ILE A 23 -4.95 13.64 -9.24
C ILE A 23 -5.31 12.51 -10.22
N ALA A 24 -6.58 12.42 -10.63
CA ALA A 24 -7.04 11.43 -11.59
C ALA A 24 -6.35 11.60 -12.96
N TYR A 25 -6.22 12.84 -13.43
CA TYR A 25 -5.50 13.13 -14.67
C TYR A 25 -4.02 12.74 -14.58
N PHE A 26 -3.36 13.04 -13.45
CA PHE A 26 -1.97 12.64 -13.21
C PHE A 26 -1.81 11.12 -13.28
N ILE A 27 -2.63 10.36 -12.56
CA ILE A 27 -2.62 8.89 -12.59
C ILE A 27 -2.86 8.38 -14.02
N PHE A 28 -3.86 8.92 -14.70
CA PHE A 28 -4.18 8.54 -16.08
C PHE A 28 -3.01 8.81 -17.03
N PHE A 29 -2.36 9.96 -16.90
CA PHE A 29 -1.21 10.33 -17.72
C PHE A 29 -0.05 9.34 -17.57
N PHE A 30 0.33 8.98 -16.34
CA PHE A 30 1.42 8.01 -16.11
C PHE A 30 1.04 6.60 -16.56
N LEU A 31 -0.21 6.20 -16.37
CA LEU A 31 -0.70 4.90 -16.85
C LEU A 31 -0.68 4.85 -18.38
N ALA A 32 -1.18 5.89 -19.05
CA ALA A 32 -1.14 6.01 -20.50
C ALA A 32 0.30 6.02 -21.02
N LEU A 33 1.20 6.77 -20.39
CA LEU A 33 2.62 6.78 -20.72
C LEU A 33 3.26 5.40 -20.57
N SER A 34 2.98 4.69 -19.48
CA SER A 34 3.48 3.33 -19.25
C SER A 34 3.01 2.37 -20.34
N VAL A 35 1.74 2.46 -20.74
CA VAL A 35 1.17 1.64 -21.81
C VAL A 35 1.79 1.98 -23.17
N ILE A 36 1.97 3.27 -23.48
CA ILE A 36 2.63 3.73 -24.71
C ILE A 36 4.07 3.21 -24.77
N LEU A 37 4.83 3.30 -23.68
CA LEU A 37 6.21 2.81 -23.63
C LEU A 37 6.29 1.29 -23.78
N PHE A 38 5.36 0.55 -23.15
CA PHE A 38 5.26 -0.90 -23.31
C PHE A 38 5.01 -1.29 -24.78
N PHE A 39 4.03 -0.67 -25.44
CA PHE A 39 3.74 -0.94 -26.85
C PHE A 39 4.85 -0.43 -27.78
N ALA A 40 5.47 0.71 -27.49
CA ALA A 40 6.62 1.19 -28.24
C ALA A 40 7.76 0.17 -28.21
N SER A 41 8.08 -0.39 -27.04
CA SER A 41 9.06 -1.48 -26.93
C SER A 41 8.68 -2.69 -27.78
N PHE A 42 7.40 -3.07 -27.78
CA PHE A 42 6.91 -4.21 -28.54
C PHE A 42 7.03 -4.00 -30.06
N PHE A 43 6.71 -2.80 -30.57
CA PHE A 43 6.71 -2.48 -32.00
C PHE A 43 8.08 -2.07 -32.58
N ILE A 44 8.96 -1.46 -31.77
CA ILE A 44 10.27 -0.97 -32.24
C ILE A 44 11.29 -2.11 -32.32
N ILE A 45 11.19 -3.12 -31.45
CA ILE A 45 12.16 -4.21 -31.37
C ILE A 45 11.78 -5.35 -32.32
N PHE A 46 12.78 -5.88 -33.03
CA PHE A 46 12.64 -7.14 -33.76
C PHE A 46 12.59 -8.31 -32.77
N GLN A 47 11.40 -8.89 -32.60
CA GLN A 47 11.19 -10.03 -31.71
C GLN A 47 11.59 -11.32 -32.42
N GLN A 48 12.86 -11.72 -32.25
CA GLN A 48 13.31 -13.07 -32.58
C GLN A 48 13.22 -13.94 -31.34
N GLU A 49 12.33 -14.91 -31.42
CA GLU A 49 12.14 -15.97 -30.42
C GLU A 49 13.18 -17.06 -30.67
N ASP A 50 13.94 -17.39 -29.63
CA ASP A 50 14.87 -18.53 -29.61
C ASP A 50 14.53 -19.34 -28.36
N ILE A 51 14.60 -20.67 -28.46
CA ILE A 51 14.23 -21.60 -27.39
C ILE A 51 15.09 -21.33 -26.15
N GLU A 52 16.38 -21.08 -26.34
CA GLU A 52 17.30 -20.75 -25.25
C GLU A 52 16.99 -19.38 -24.62
N LYS A 53 16.54 -18.40 -25.41
CA LYS A 53 16.19 -17.05 -24.93
C LYS A 53 14.89 -17.03 -24.09
N ILE A 54 13.97 -17.95 -24.37
CA ILE A 54 12.67 -18.06 -23.67
C ILE A 54 12.76 -19.08 -22.52
N SER A 55 13.80 -19.92 -22.49
CA SER A 55 14.05 -20.87 -21.40
C SER A 55 14.27 -20.17 -20.05
N ALA A 56 13.89 -20.84 -18.96
CA ALA A 56 14.15 -20.33 -17.62
C ALA A 56 15.66 -20.22 -17.37
N TYR A 57 16.08 -19.13 -16.72
CA TYR A 57 17.49 -18.90 -16.43
C TYR A 57 17.99 -19.87 -15.35
N GLU A 58 18.64 -20.94 -15.77
CA GLU A 58 19.48 -21.80 -14.92
C GLU A 58 20.72 -22.26 -15.71
N CYS A 59 21.47 -21.32 -16.29
CA CYS A 59 22.70 -21.61 -17.05
C CYS A 59 22.54 -22.70 -18.15
N GLY A 60 21.38 -22.76 -18.82
CA GLY A 60 21.09 -23.74 -19.87
C GLY A 60 20.65 -25.12 -19.37
N PHE A 61 20.41 -25.28 -18.07
CA PHE A 61 19.78 -26.47 -17.51
C PHE A 61 18.27 -26.32 -17.49
N GLN A 62 17.56 -27.43 -17.68
CA GLN A 62 16.13 -27.47 -17.41
C GLN A 62 15.91 -27.30 -15.91
N PRO A 63 14.97 -26.45 -15.47
CA PRO A 63 14.73 -26.20 -14.06
C PRO A 63 14.50 -27.53 -13.32
N PHE A 64 15.30 -27.76 -12.29
CA PHE A 64 15.39 -29.06 -11.62
C PHE A 64 14.16 -29.37 -10.74
N GLU A 65 13.29 -28.40 -10.46
CA GLU A 65 12.18 -28.54 -9.51
C GLU A 65 10.83 -28.02 -10.05
N ASP A 66 9.73 -28.65 -9.62
CA ASP A 66 8.37 -28.15 -9.86
C ASP A 66 8.20 -26.82 -9.10
N THR A 67 7.88 -25.74 -9.81
CA THR A 67 7.71 -24.39 -9.25
C THR A 67 6.52 -24.26 -8.29
N ARG A 68 5.77 -25.34 -8.08
CA ARG A 68 4.66 -25.46 -7.11
C ARG A 68 5.09 -25.97 -5.73
N VAL A 69 6.34 -25.76 -5.34
CA VAL A 69 6.74 -25.93 -3.94
C VAL A 69 6.00 -24.92 -3.05
N LYS A 70 5.58 -25.38 -1.87
CA LYS A 70 4.93 -24.49 -0.90
C LYS A 70 5.96 -23.51 -0.38
N PHE A 71 5.74 -22.22 -0.63
CA PHE A 71 6.50 -21.16 0.00
C PHE A 71 6.35 -21.22 1.53
N ASP A 72 7.37 -20.70 2.24
CA ASP A 72 7.38 -20.70 3.71
C ASP A 72 6.15 -19.94 4.26
N VAL A 73 5.52 -20.51 5.29
CA VAL A 73 4.35 -19.93 5.98
C VAL A 73 4.69 -18.57 6.60
N ARG A 74 5.97 -18.26 6.81
CA ARG A 74 6.43 -16.97 7.35
C ARG A 74 5.98 -15.75 6.54
N TYR A 75 5.87 -15.84 5.21
CA TYR A 75 5.35 -14.73 4.40
C TYR A 75 3.90 -14.38 4.75
N TYR A 76 3.10 -15.40 5.10
CA TYR A 76 1.73 -15.22 5.53
C TYR A 76 1.65 -14.54 6.92
N LEU A 77 2.55 -14.92 7.85
CA LEU A 77 2.62 -14.29 9.17
C LEU A 77 2.96 -12.79 9.07
N VAL A 78 3.92 -12.42 8.22
CA VAL A 78 4.25 -11.01 7.95
C VAL A 78 3.07 -10.28 7.33
N GLY A 79 2.34 -10.91 6.40
CA GLY A 79 1.16 -10.32 5.76
C GLY A 79 0.02 -10.04 6.74
N ILE A 80 -0.30 -10.97 7.64
CA ILE A 80 -1.31 -10.74 8.68
C ILE A 80 -0.86 -9.64 9.63
N LEU A 81 0.41 -9.66 10.05
CA LEU A 81 0.95 -8.66 10.96
C LEU A 81 0.84 -7.25 10.35
N PHE A 82 1.19 -7.10 9.07
CA PHE A 82 1.01 -5.85 8.33
C PHE A 82 -0.46 -5.41 8.30
N LEU A 83 -1.40 -6.33 8.03
CA LEU A 83 -2.83 -6.02 8.01
C LEU A 83 -3.32 -5.51 9.37
N ILE A 84 -2.90 -6.15 10.47
CA ILE A 84 -3.29 -5.72 11.82
C ILE A 84 -2.74 -4.32 12.14
N PHE A 85 -1.48 -4.05 11.80
CA PHE A 85 -0.89 -2.72 11.99
C PHE A 85 -1.51 -1.65 11.07
N ASP A 86 -1.90 -2.00 9.85
CA ASP A 86 -2.59 -1.07 8.96
C ASP A 86 -3.99 -0.70 9.51
N LEU A 87 -4.70 -1.68 10.07
CA LEU A 87 -5.95 -1.43 10.80
C LEU A 87 -5.76 -0.54 12.03
N GLU A 88 -4.64 -0.65 12.74
CA GLU A 88 -4.31 0.24 13.86
C GLU A 88 -4.26 1.71 13.40
N ILE A 89 -3.54 1.97 12.30
CA ILE A 89 -3.38 3.32 11.76
C ILE A 89 -4.74 3.89 11.32
N MET A 90 -5.62 3.04 10.77
CA MET A 90 -6.99 3.43 10.43
C MET A 90 -7.77 3.94 11.65
N PHE A 91 -7.53 3.43 12.85
CA PHE A 91 -8.13 3.93 14.10
C PHE A 91 -7.40 5.14 14.68
N LEU A 92 -6.07 5.21 14.52
CA LEU A 92 -5.26 6.34 14.98
C LEU A 92 -5.56 7.62 14.19
N PHE A 93 -5.87 7.53 12.90
CA PHE A 93 -6.03 8.70 12.04
C PHE A 93 -7.22 9.60 12.43
N PRO A 94 -8.46 9.08 12.61
CA PRO A 94 -9.58 9.88 13.09
C PRO A 94 -9.32 10.49 14.48
N TRP A 95 -8.68 9.74 15.36
CA TRP A 95 -8.29 10.22 16.69
C TRP A 95 -7.29 11.40 16.59
N SER A 96 -6.28 11.28 15.72
CA SER A 96 -5.28 12.33 15.51
C SER A 96 -5.89 13.62 14.95
N VAL A 97 -6.89 13.51 14.07
CA VAL A 97 -7.57 14.69 13.50
C VAL A 97 -8.43 15.40 14.53
N ALA A 98 -9.10 14.65 15.42
CA ALA A 98 -10.00 15.19 16.44
C ALA A 98 -9.33 15.41 17.81
N PHE A 99 -8.01 15.24 17.93
CA PHE A 99 -7.27 15.20 19.19
C PHE A 99 -7.53 16.43 20.09
N LEU A 100 -7.61 17.62 19.49
CA LEU A 100 -7.81 18.88 20.24
C LEU A 100 -9.19 18.97 20.92
N GLU A 101 -10.18 18.24 20.42
CA GLU A 101 -11.56 18.26 20.94
C GLU A 101 -11.83 17.11 21.93
N MET A 102 -10.98 16.09 21.91
CA MET A 102 -11.11 14.88 22.71
C MET A 102 -10.17 14.98 23.92
N GLY A 103 -10.69 15.46 25.06
CA GLY A 103 -9.91 15.68 26.29
C GLY A 103 -9.11 14.47 26.81
N LEU A 104 -8.43 14.63 27.95
CA LEU A 104 -7.42 13.69 28.49
C LEU A 104 -7.82 12.21 28.54
N PHE A 105 -9.11 11.88 28.62
CA PHE A 105 -9.57 10.49 28.57
C PHE A 105 -9.22 9.80 27.24
N SER A 106 -9.39 10.50 26.11
CA SER A 106 -9.10 9.99 24.77
C SER A 106 -7.61 9.69 24.58
N TYR A 107 -6.77 10.51 25.21
CA TYR A 107 -5.34 10.26 25.28
C TYR A 107 -5.04 8.91 25.94
N PHE A 108 -5.59 8.62 27.13
CA PHE A 108 -5.34 7.32 27.77
C PHE A 108 -5.86 6.13 26.96
N VAL A 109 -7.02 6.26 26.32
CA VAL A 109 -7.59 5.19 25.48
C VAL A 109 -6.65 4.84 24.32
N ILE A 110 -6.10 5.84 23.63
CA ILE A 110 -5.19 5.58 22.50
C ILE A 110 -3.88 4.94 22.97
N PHE A 111 -3.34 5.36 24.12
CA PHE A 111 -2.12 4.78 24.67
C PHE A 111 -2.30 3.32 25.07
N VAL A 112 -3.47 2.96 25.63
CA VAL A 112 -3.81 1.56 25.92
C VAL A 112 -3.99 0.77 24.63
N PHE A 113 -4.64 1.34 23.62
CA PHE A 113 -4.85 0.70 22.32
C PHE A 113 -3.53 0.36 21.63
N ILE A 114 -2.64 1.35 21.51
CA ILE A 114 -1.29 1.18 20.97
C ILE A 114 -0.50 0.17 21.81
N GLY A 115 -0.53 0.29 23.14
CA GLY A 115 0.18 -0.60 24.05
C GLY A 115 -0.20 -2.08 23.89
N LEU A 116 -1.48 -2.38 23.66
CA LEU A 116 -1.96 -3.75 23.45
C LEU A 116 -1.35 -4.35 22.17
N LEU A 117 -1.28 -3.57 21.09
CA LEU A 117 -0.72 -4.00 19.82
C LEU A 117 0.80 -4.15 19.87
N PHE A 118 1.50 -3.27 20.60
CA PHE A 118 2.92 -3.46 20.89
C PHE A 118 3.18 -4.78 21.64
N VAL A 119 2.37 -5.12 22.64
CA VAL A 119 2.51 -6.40 23.36
C VAL A 119 2.32 -7.59 22.43
N ALA A 120 1.31 -7.55 21.56
CA ALA A 120 1.07 -8.59 20.55
C ALA A 120 2.25 -8.73 19.57
N PHE A 121 2.81 -7.60 19.12
CA PHE A 121 3.98 -7.59 18.26
C PHE A 121 5.22 -8.18 18.92
N PHE A 122 5.52 -7.76 20.16
CA PHE A 122 6.65 -8.31 20.91
C PHE A 122 6.49 -9.82 21.13
N TYR A 123 5.27 -10.29 21.40
CA TYR A 123 5.02 -11.72 21.54
C TYR A 123 5.36 -12.52 20.27
N GLU A 124 4.92 -12.05 19.11
CA GLU A 124 5.24 -12.68 17.82
C GLU A 124 6.75 -12.62 17.50
N TRP A 125 7.41 -11.51 17.85
CA TRP A 125 8.86 -11.36 17.74
C TRP A 125 9.61 -12.38 18.58
N PHE A 126 9.26 -12.52 19.86
CA PHE A 126 9.89 -13.48 20.77
C PHE A 126 9.61 -14.94 20.39
N LYS A 127 8.48 -15.22 19.74
CA LYS A 127 8.20 -16.55 19.19
C LYS A 127 9.05 -16.92 17.98
N GLY A 128 9.83 -16.00 17.44
CA GLY A 128 10.69 -16.25 16.29
C GLY A 128 9.91 -16.43 14.99
N ALA A 129 8.63 -16.06 14.95
CA ALA A 129 7.82 -16.06 13.73
C ALA A 129 8.40 -15.15 12.63
N LEU A 130 9.24 -14.19 13.03
CA LEU A 130 9.87 -13.18 12.19
C LEU A 130 11.36 -13.45 11.93
N LEU A 131 11.93 -14.51 12.50
CA LEU A 131 13.35 -14.83 12.34
C LEU A 131 13.59 -15.60 11.04
N TRP A 132 14.66 -15.20 10.36
CA TRP A 132 15.19 -15.81 9.14
C TRP A 132 16.53 -16.49 9.47
N GLU A 133 16.77 -17.64 8.85
CA GLU A 133 18.13 -18.12 8.56
C GLU A 133 18.45 -17.80 7.10
#